data_AF-A0A963RNA2-F1
#
_entry.id   AF-A0A963RNA2-F1
#
_cell.length_a   1.000
_cell.length_b   1.000
_cell.length_c   1.000
_cell.angle_alpha   90.00
_cell.angle_beta   90.00
_cell.angle_gamma   90.00
#
_symmetry.space_group_name_H-M   'P 1'
#
loop_
_entity.id
_entity.type
_entity.pdbx_description
1 polymer ?
#
loop_
_entity_poly.entity_id
_entity_poly.type
_entity_poly.pdbx_seq_one_letter_code
_entity_poly.pdbx_strand_id
1 'polypeptide(L)'
;MDARQWALLPRAMSQGDVGAFKDVPLPEVVSRLQKLCHDVIAAQQGAAPRFFAAEALPGRPLSMRALTGWWKQLQQAARTAEHPLNTGLATEFLVSSAREALNSRG
;
A
#
# COMPACT_ATOMS: atom_id res chain seq x y z
N MET A 1 6.01 -10.89 9.11
CA MET A 1 6.10 -9.49 9.58
C MET A 1 5.51 -9.42 10.98
N ASP A 2 6.20 -8.80 11.92
CA ASP A 2 5.68 -8.64 13.30
C ASP A 2 4.70 -7.45 13.42
N ALA A 3 4.13 -7.27 14.62
CA ALA A 3 3.15 -6.21 14.88
C ALA A 3 3.74 -4.79 14.74
N ARG A 4 5.02 -4.60 15.04
CA ARG A 4 5.69 -3.29 14.93
C ARG A 4 5.93 -2.93 13.47
N GLN A 5 6.44 -3.88 12.69
CA GLN A 5 6.64 -3.72 11.26
C GLN A 5 5.29 -3.48 10.55
N TRP A 6 4.21 -4.14 11.00
CA TRP A 6 2.85 -3.86 10.52
C TRP A 6 2.43 -2.41 10.76
N ALA A 7 2.56 -1.92 12.00
CA ALA A 7 2.18 -0.55 12.34
C ALA A 7 2.98 0.51 11.58
N LEU A 8 4.23 0.22 11.20
CA LEU A 8 5.11 1.14 10.46
C LEU A 8 4.93 1.08 8.94
N LEU A 9 4.15 0.13 8.42
CA LEU A 9 4.00 -0.07 6.98
C LEU A 9 3.48 1.19 6.24
N PRO A 10 2.45 1.93 6.73
CA PRO A 10 1.99 3.14 6.04
C PRO A 10 3.11 4.17 5.84
N ARG A 11 3.94 4.36 6.87
CA ARG A 11 5.09 5.26 6.84
C ARG A 11 6.14 4.78 5.84
N ALA A 12 6.52 3.52 5.89
CA ALA A 12 7.46 2.93 4.94
C ALA A 12 7.00 3.13 3.48
N MET A 13 5.71 2.91 3.19
CA MET A 13 5.16 3.09 1.85
C MET A 13 5.15 4.56 1.40
N SER A 14 4.83 5.50 2.29
CA SER A 14 4.94 6.93 1.97
C SER A 14 6.38 7.38 1.65
N GLN A 15 7.38 6.66 2.17
CA GLN A 15 8.80 6.90 1.92
C GLN A 15 9.34 6.13 0.71
N GLY A 16 8.59 5.15 0.20
CA GLY A 16 9.04 4.24 -0.86
C GLY A 16 10.07 3.22 -0.38
N ASP A 17 10.02 2.83 0.90
CA ASP A 17 10.95 1.85 1.47
C ASP A 17 10.60 0.42 1.03
N VAL A 18 11.35 -0.07 0.04
CA VAL A 18 11.22 -1.45 -0.48
C VAL A 18 11.66 -2.48 0.56
N GLY A 19 12.56 -2.12 1.48
CA GLY A 19 13.08 -3.00 2.52
C GLY A 19 12.00 -3.51 3.48
N ALA A 20 10.86 -2.82 3.60
CA ALA A 20 9.70 -3.26 4.36
C ALA A 20 9.10 -4.59 3.87
N PHE A 21 9.41 -5.00 2.63
CA PHE A 21 8.97 -6.27 2.04
C PHE A 21 10.10 -7.25 1.78
N LYS A 22 11.27 -7.07 2.41
CA LYS A 22 12.36 -8.04 2.33
C LYS A 22 11.87 -9.43 2.73
N ASP A 23 12.13 -10.41 1.89
CA ASP A 23 11.76 -11.82 2.06
C ASP A 23 10.23 -12.07 2.19
N VAL A 24 9.40 -11.13 1.75
CA VAL A 24 7.93 -11.27 1.73
C VAL A 24 7.48 -11.76 0.35
N PRO A 25 6.68 -12.85 0.26
CA PRO A 25 6.12 -13.30 -1.01
C PRO A 25 5.24 -12.23 -1.67
N LEU A 26 5.32 -12.11 -3.00
CA LEU A 26 4.59 -11.08 -3.75
C LEU A 26 3.06 -11.08 -3.53
N PRO A 27 2.37 -12.24 -3.46
CA PRO A 27 0.94 -12.24 -3.14
C PRO A 27 0.63 -11.59 -1.78
N GLU A 28 1.53 -11.79 -0.81
CA GLU A 28 1.40 -11.19 0.50
C GLU A 28 1.69 -9.68 0.45
N VAL A 29 2.71 -9.24 -0.30
CA VAL A 29 2.96 -7.81 -0.55
C VAL A 29 1.70 -7.13 -1.09
N VAL A 30 1.09 -7.68 -2.13
CA VAL A 30 -0.13 -7.14 -2.74
C VAL A 30 -1.27 -7.09 -1.72
N SER A 31 -1.50 -8.16 -0.96
CA SER A 31 -2.54 -8.21 0.07
C SER A 31 -2.36 -7.13 1.15
N ARG A 32 -1.12 -6.91 1.60
CA ARG A 32 -0.81 -5.89 2.61
C ARG A 32 -1.02 -4.48 2.07
N LEU A 33 -0.62 -4.21 0.82
CA LEU A 33 -0.85 -2.93 0.15
C LEU A 33 -2.34 -2.67 -0.12
N GLN A 34 -3.12 -3.70 -0.42
CA GLN A 34 -4.58 -3.59 -0.58
C GLN A 34 -5.24 -3.17 0.75
N LYS A 35 -4.86 -3.77 1.88
CA LYS A 35 -5.35 -3.36 3.20
C LYS A 35 -5.03 -1.90 3.52
N LEU A 36 -3.82 -1.46 3.17
CA LEU A 36 -3.42 -0.06 3.33
C LEU A 36 -4.26 0.87 2.45
N CYS A 37 -4.38 0.57 1.17
CA CYS A 37 -5.18 1.36 0.23
C CYS A 37 -6.65 1.47 0.68
N HIS A 38 -7.24 0.36 1.13
CA HIS A 38 -8.59 0.32 1.70
C HIS A 38 -8.74 1.30 2.87
N ASP A 39 -7.87 1.21 3.87
CA ASP A 39 -7.96 2.04 5.06
C ASP A 39 -7.71 3.51 4.79
N VAL A 40 -6.82 3.83 3.84
CA VAL A 40 -6.63 5.22 3.40
C VAL A 40 -7.88 5.75 2.72
N ILE A 41 -8.53 4.98 1.83
CA ILE A 41 -9.80 5.38 1.19
C ILE A 41 -10.92 5.55 2.23
N ALA A 42 -10.99 4.69 3.24
CA ALA A 42 -11.95 4.81 4.33
C ALA A 42 -11.72 6.09 5.14
N ALA A 43 -10.47 6.35 5.54
CA ALA A 43 -10.10 7.54 6.30
C ALA A 43 -10.39 8.84 5.53
N GLN A 44 -10.11 8.89 4.24
CA GLN A 44 -10.40 10.06 3.38
C GLN A 44 -11.90 10.37 3.27
N GLN A 45 -12.77 9.39 3.58
CA GLN A 45 -14.22 9.55 3.60
C GLN A 45 -14.78 9.72 5.02
N GLY A 46 -13.92 9.86 6.03
CA GLY A 46 -14.32 10.01 7.43
C GLY A 46 -14.75 8.70 8.11
N ALA A 47 -14.52 7.55 7.49
CA ALA A 47 -14.79 6.24 8.08
C ALA A 47 -13.59 5.75 8.91
N ALA A 48 -13.86 4.92 9.92
CA ALA A 48 -12.82 4.32 10.74
C ALA A 48 -12.00 3.27 9.95
N PRO A 49 -10.66 3.32 9.98
CA PRO A 49 -9.79 2.28 9.42
C PRO A 49 -10.00 0.91 10.08
N ARG A 50 -9.79 -0.17 9.33
CA ARG A 50 -10.03 -1.55 9.82
C ARG A 50 -8.74 -2.28 10.21
N PHE A 51 -7.62 -1.97 9.56
CA PHE A 51 -6.37 -2.73 9.65
C PHE A 51 -5.22 -1.93 10.28
N PHE A 52 -5.22 -0.62 10.15
CA PHE A 52 -4.22 0.29 10.72
C PHE A 52 -4.84 1.22 11.76
N ALA A 53 -4.03 1.67 12.71
CA ALA A 53 -4.41 2.77 13.59
C ALA A 53 -4.58 4.05 12.77
N ALA A 54 -5.58 4.88 13.09
CA ALA A 54 -5.89 6.08 12.31
C ALA A 54 -4.70 7.05 12.28
N GLU A 55 -3.93 7.12 13.37
CA GLU A 55 -2.75 7.97 13.53
C GLU A 55 -1.56 7.52 12.66
N ALA A 56 -1.57 6.27 12.20
CA ALA A 56 -0.55 5.76 11.30
C ALA A 56 -0.81 6.13 9.82
N LEU A 57 -2.04 6.54 9.49
CA LEU A 57 -2.43 6.89 8.12
C LEU A 57 -2.16 8.37 7.80
N PRO A 58 -2.06 8.75 6.51
CA PRO A 58 -1.90 10.15 6.13
C PRO A 58 -3.08 11.01 6.62
N GLY A 59 -2.81 11.97 7.51
CA GLY A 59 -3.82 12.91 8.02
C GLY A 59 -4.15 14.09 7.10
N ARG A 60 -3.60 14.13 5.88
CA ARG A 60 -3.88 15.18 4.87
C ARG A 60 -4.84 14.66 3.80
N PRO A 61 -5.58 15.55 3.11
CA PRO A 61 -6.35 15.16 1.93
C PRO A 61 -5.43 14.59 0.83
N LEU A 62 -5.87 13.49 0.23
CA LEU A 62 -5.19 12.82 -0.90
C LEU A 62 -6.12 12.79 -2.11
N SER A 63 -5.55 12.64 -3.31
CA SER A 63 -6.35 12.55 -4.53
C SER A 63 -7.13 11.23 -4.56
N MET A 64 -8.45 11.30 -4.50
CA MET A 64 -9.31 10.10 -4.63
C MET A 64 -9.12 9.39 -5.98
N ARG A 65 -8.79 10.15 -7.04
CA ARG A 65 -8.43 9.58 -8.34
C ARG A 65 -7.15 8.75 -8.27
N ALA A 66 -6.12 9.23 -7.55
CA ALA A 66 -4.88 8.49 -7.36
C ALA A 66 -5.10 7.23 -6.52
N LEU A 67 -5.88 7.32 -5.43
CA LEU A 67 -6.18 6.18 -4.56
C LEU A 67 -6.96 5.07 -5.28
N THR A 68 -8.01 5.44 -6.02
CA THR A 68 -8.80 4.46 -6.80
C THR A 68 -8.02 3.90 -7.99
N GLY A 69 -7.13 4.68 -8.60
CA GLY A 69 -6.17 4.20 -9.60
C GLY A 69 -5.19 3.18 -9.02
N TRP A 70 -4.65 3.46 -7.84
CA TRP A 70 -3.76 2.56 -7.12
C TRP A 70 -4.47 1.25 -6.73
N TRP A 71 -5.71 1.30 -6.24
CA TRP A 71 -6.52 0.10 -5.99
C TRP A 71 -6.61 -0.80 -7.23
N LYS A 72 -6.88 -0.22 -8.41
CA LYS A 72 -6.96 -0.99 -9.67
C LYS A 72 -5.62 -1.64 -10.03
N GLN A 73 -4.49 -0.95 -9.83
CA GLN A 73 -3.16 -1.51 -10.05
C GLN A 73 -2.90 -2.71 -9.12
N LEU A 74 -3.27 -2.60 -7.84
CA LEU A 74 -3.13 -3.70 -6.88
C LEU A 74 -4.02 -4.90 -7.23
N GLN A 75 -5.24 -4.67 -7.73
CA GLN A 75 -6.12 -5.74 -8.22
C GLN A 75 -5.52 -6.46 -9.43
N GLN A 76 -4.87 -5.73 -10.34
CA GLN A 76 -4.18 -6.34 -11.47
C GLN A 76 -2.95 -7.15 -11.02
N ALA A 77 -2.14 -6.60 -10.11
CA ALA A 77 -0.96 -7.28 -9.58
C ALA A 77 -1.31 -8.58 -8.85
N ALA A 78 -2.45 -8.61 -8.13
CA ALA A 78 -2.92 -9.81 -7.44
C ALA A 78 -3.11 -11.01 -8.39
N ARG A 79 -3.54 -10.76 -9.63
CA ARG A 79 -3.78 -11.82 -10.64
C ARG A 79 -2.50 -12.47 -11.14
N THR A 80 -1.37 -11.77 -11.08
CA THR A 80 -0.08 -12.24 -11.61
C THR A 80 0.92 -12.57 -10.50
N ALA A 81 0.53 -12.40 -9.23
CA ALA A 81 1.45 -12.51 -8.09
C ALA A 81 1.94 -13.94 -7.81
N GLU A 82 1.22 -14.97 -8.29
CA GLU A 82 1.60 -16.38 -8.13
C GLU A 82 2.71 -16.81 -9.08
N HIS A 83 2.79 -16.17 -10.26
CA HIS A 83 3.78 -16.48 -11.30
C HIS A 83 4.46 -15.20 -11.86
N PRO A 84 5.17 -14.43 -11.02
CA PRO A 84 5.84 -13.22 -11.47
C PRO A 84 7.10 -13.56 -12.26
N LEU A 85 7.31 -12.85 -13.37
CA LEU A 85 8.55 -12.96 -14.16
C LEU A 85 9.78 -12.45 -13.40
N ASN A 86 9.60 -11.45 -12.53
CA ASN A 86 10.63 -10.93 -11.63
C ASN A 86 10.01 -10.35 -10.35
N THR A 87 10.18 -11.05 -9.24
CA THR A 87 9.62 -10.67 -7.93
C THR A 87 10.18 -9.36 -7.37
N GLY A 88 11.48 -9.11 -7.57
CA GLY A 88 12.15 -7.91 -7.05
C GLY A 88 11.61 -6.65 -7.72
N LEU A 89 11.63 -6.64 -9.06
CA LEU A 89 11.11 -5.52 -9.85
C LEU A 89 9.61 -5.30 -9.62
N ALA A 90 8.83 -6.38 -9.49
CA ALA A 90 7.40 -6.27 -9.15
C ALA A 90 7.19 -5.60 -7.78
N THR A 91 8.02 -5.93 -6.79
CA THR A 91 7.94 -5.33 -5.45
C THR A 91 8.31 -3.85 -5.49
N GLU A 92 9.38 -3.47 -6.21
CA GLU A 92 9.78 -2.07 -6.40
C GLU A 92 8.68 -1.25 -7.07
N PHE A 93 8.05 -1.79 -8.12
CA PHE A 93 6.92 -1.15 -8.79
C PHE A 93 5.75 -0.93 -7.84
N LEU A 94 5.37 -1.95 -7.06
CA LEU A 94 4.28 -1.87 -6.09
C LEU A 94 4.55 -0.81 -5.02
N VAL A 95 5.78 -0.74 -4.50
CA VAL A 95 6.19 0.26 -3.51
C VAL A 95 6.19 1.67 -4.12
N SER A 96 6.65 1.83 -5.37
CA SER A 96 6.58 3.11 -6.08
C SER A 96 5.12 3.58 -6.23
N SER A 97 4.23 2.68 -6.66
CA SER A 97 2.81 3.00 -6.82
C SER A 97 2.15 3.43 -5.50
N ALA A 98 2.53 2.80 -4.39
CA ALA A 98 2.07 3.17 -3.06
C ALA A 98 2.57 4.56 -2.67
N ARG A 99 3.85 4.84 -2.88
CA ARG A 99 4.45 6.16 -2.61
C ARG A 99 3.75 7.27 -3.39
N GLU A 100 3.50 7.06 -4.68
CA GLU A 100 2.80 8.02 -5.54
C GLU A 100 1.38 8.31 -5.02
N ALA A 101 0.61 7.26 -4.72
CA ALA A 101 -0.75 7.40 -4.23
C ALA A 101 -0.80 8.13 -2.87
N LEU A 102 0.05 7.73 -1.93
CA LEU A 102 0.11 8.30 -0.58
C LEU A 102 0.67 9.72 -0.55
N ASN A 103 1.41 10.15 -1.59
CA ASN A 103 1.93 11.51 -1.74
C ASN A 103 1.17 12.37 -2.75
N SER A 104 0.06 11.87 -3.29
CA SER A 104 -0.83 12.66 -4.15
C SER A 104 -1.42 13.85 -3.39
N ARG A 105 -1.68 14.93 -4.11
CA ARG A 105 -2.38 16.11 -3.58
C ARG A 105 -3.84 16.04 -4.00
N GLY A 106 -4.74 16.09 -3.02
CA GLY A 106 -6.19 16.18 -3.20
C GLY A 106 -6.64 17.57 -3.63
#